data_AF-A0A957N0G7-F1
#
_entry.id   AF-A0A957N0G7-F1
#
_cell.length_a   1.000
_cell.length_b   1.000
_cell.length_c   1.000
_cell.angle_alpha   90.00
_cell.angle_beta   90.00
_cell.angle_gamma   90.00
#
_symmetry.space_group_name_H-M   'P 1'
#
loop_
_entity.id
_entity.type
_entity.pdbx_description
1 polymer ?
#
loop_
_entity_poly.entity_id
_entity_poly.type
_entity_poly.pdbx_seq_one_letter_code
_entity_poly.pdbx_strand_id
1 'polypeptide(L)'
;RAVAGLEALRDRHPNEVVAVFTHGDVIRTTLAHYMGVPLDLFQRIAISTASTSILAFHDERPMILGMNYLAELPKFEIKQPEAAPAEAVNGAGQP
;
A
#
# COMPACT_ATOMS: atom_id res chain seq x y z
N ARG A 1 18.46 3.78 -4.79
CA ARG A 1 19.32 2.81 -4.08
C ARG A 1 18.64 1.44 -3.93
N ALA A 2 17.41 1.37 -3.40
CA ALA A 2 16.69 0.09 -3.24
C ALA A 2 16.52 -0.68 -4.56
N VAL A 3 16.03 -0.04 -5.62
CA VAL A 3 15.89 -0.63 -6.97
C VAL A 3 17.21 -1.25 -7.45
N ALA A 4 18.30 -0.47 -7.47
CA ALA A 4 19.62 -0.98 -7.87
C ALA A 4 20.09 -2.19 -7.01
N GLY A 5 19.75 -2.22 -5.72
CA GLY A 5 20.02 -3.37 -4.86
C GLY A 5 19.23 -4.61 -5.26
N LEU A 6 17.96 -4.44 -5.66
CA LEU A 6 17.11 -5.53 -6.16
C LEU A 6 17.55 -6.01 -7.54
N GLU A 7 17.92 -5.11 -8.45
CA GLU A 7 18.49 -5.48 -9.75
C GLU A 7 19.76 -6.32 -9.56
N ALA A 8 20.67 -5.90 -8.67
CA ALA A 8 21.85 -6.67 -8.38
C ALA A 8 21.55 -8.04 -7.72
N LEU A 9 20.46 -8.15 -6.95
CA LEU A 9 20.00 -9.44 -6.41
C LEU A 9 19.43 -10.33 -7.52
N ARG A 10 18.64 -9.76 -8.43
CA ARG A 10 18.09 -10.45 -9.61
C ARG A 10 19.20 -11.06 -10.46
N ASP A 11 20.25 -10.29 -10.75
CA ASP A 11 21.39 -10.75 -11.54
C ASP A 11 22.18 -11.87 -10.87
N ARG A 12 22.25 -11.86 -9.52
CA ARG A 12 22.98 -12.86 -8.72
C ARG A 12 22.20 -14.16 -8.50
N HIS A 13 20.88 -14.13 -8.65
CA HIS A 13 19.98 -15.25 -8.33
C HIS A 13 19.01 -15.54 -9.49
N PRO A 14 19.52 -15.92 -10.68
CA PRO A 14 18.67 -16.19 -11.84
C PRO A 14 17.76 -17.41 -11.59
N ASN A 15 16.47 -17.27 -11.91
CA ASN A 15 15.45 -18.32 -11.75
C ASN A 15 15.25 -18.81 -10.30
N GLU A 16 15.62 -18.00 -9.31
CA GLU A 16 15.44 -18.30 -7.89
C GLU A 16 14.42 -17.34 -7.25
N VAL A 17 13.96 -17.72 -6.05
CA VAL A 17 13.14 -16.86 -5.20
C VAL A 17 14.01 -16.30 -4.07
N VAL A 18 14.07 -14.98 -3.95
CA VAL A 18 14.83 -14.29 -2.90
C VAL A 18 13.88 -13.56 -1.96
N ALA A 19 14.05 -13.77 -0.66
CA ALA A 19 13.36 -12.99 0.38
C ALA A 19 14.19 -11.76 0.75
N VAL A 20 13.57 -10.57 0.71
CA VAL A 20 14.23 -9.30 1.05
C VAL A 20 13.45 -8.64 2.19
N PHE A 21 14.16 -8.30 3.27
CA PHE A 21 13.58 -7.63 4.44
C PHE A 21 14.04 -6.17 4.47
N THR A 22 13.08 -5.25 4.60
CA THR A 22 13.35 -3.82 4.69
C THR A 22 12.17 -3.10 5.34
N HIS A 23 12.24 -1.77 5.44
CA HIS A 23 11.21 -0.94 6.03
C HIS A 23 10.06 -0.67 5.06
N GLY A 24 8.87 -0.40 5.61
CA GLY A 24 7.65 -0.19 4.83
C GLY A 24 7.78 0.90 3.75
N ASP A 25 8.48 1.99 4.04
CA ASP A 25 8.65 3.09 3.08
C ASP A 25 9.58 2.72 1.91
N VAL A 26 10.58 1.88 2.16
CA VAL A 26 11.44 1.33 1.11
C VAL A 26 10.64 0.37 0.23
N ILE A 27 9.77 -0.46 0.83
CA ILE A 27 8.86 -1.34 0.08
C ILE A 27 7.91 -0.49 -0.78
N ARG A 28 7.24 0.51 -0.21
CA ARG A 28 6.31 1.40 -0.93
C ARG A 28 6.97 2.07 -2.15
N THR A 29 8.12 2.71 -1.95
CA THR A 29 8.84 3.42 -3.02
C THR A 29 9.36 2.46 -4.10
N THR A 30 9.80 1.26 -3.72
CA THR A 30 10.22 0.22 -4.65
C THR A 30 9.06 -0.29 -5.50
N LEU A 31 7.92 -0.62 -4.87
CA LEU A 31 6.74 -1.07 -5.60
C LEU A 31 6.20 0.05 -6.50
N ALA A 32 6.18 1.30 -6.04
CA ALA A 32 5.79 2.45 -6.85
C ALA A 32 6.66 2.55 -8.12
N HIS A 33 7.99 2.39 -7.98
CA HIS A 33 8.91 2.37 -9.12
C HIS A 33 8.56 1.29 -10.15
N TYR A 34 8.42 0.02 -9.72
CA TYR A 34 8.15 -1.08 -10.65
C TYR A 34 6.72 -1.07 -11.22
N MET A 35 5.76 -0.44 -10.53
CA MET A 35 4.42 -0.19 -11.07
C MET A 35 4.36 1.00 -12.04
N GLY A 36 5.42 1.79 -12.16
CA GLY A 36 5.39 3.05 -12.91
C GLY A 36 4.52 4.13 -12.26
N VAL A 37 4.24 4.01 -10.95
CA VAL A 37 3.53 5.03 -10.18
C VAL A 37 4.49 6.19 -9.92
N PRO A 38 4.06 7.45 -10.13
CA PRO A 38 4.85 8.62 -9.74
C PRO A 38 5.31 8.51 -8.28
N LEU A 39 6.62 8.67 -8.05
CA LEU A 39 7.21 8.39 -6.75
C LEU A 39 6.73 9.32 -5.64
N ASP A 40 6.20 10.50 -5.97
CA ASP A 40 5.54 11.42 -5.04
C ASP A 40 4.22 10.84 -4.47
N LEU A 41 3.59 9.91 -5.18
CA LEU A 41 2.34 9.26 -4.79
C LEU A 41 2.54 7.97 -3.98
N PHE A 42 3.78 7.60 -3.64
CA PHE A 42 4.10 6.35 -2.93
C PHE A 42 3.38 6.22 -1.58
N GLN A 43 3.04 7.34 -0.94
CA GLN A 43 2.33 7.38 0.33
C GLN A 43 0.90 6.81 0.24
N ARG A 44 0.34 6.67 -0.97
CA ARG A 44 -0.96 6.02 -1.20
C ARG A 44 -0.90 4.49 -1.10
N ILE A 45 0.30 3.91 -1.10
CA ILE A 45 0.49 2.46 -1.02
C ILE A 45 0.56 2.04 0.44
N ALA A 46 -0.43 1.28 0.92
CA ALA A 46 -0.38 0.72 2.26
C ALA A 46 0.60 -0.48 2.30
N ILE A 47 1.47 -0.51 3.32
CA ILE A 47 2.34 -1.65 3.65
C ILE A 47 2.33 -1.76 5.17
N SER A 48 1.84 -2.90 5.66
CA SER A 48 1.70 -3.24 7.07
C SER A 48 2.94 -4.00 7.57
N THR A 49 3.19 -3.94 8.87
CA THR A 49 4.24 -4.75 9.51
C THR A 49 3.99 -6.24 9.27
N ALA A 50 5.07 -6.99 9.00
CA ALA A 50 5.04 -8.42 8.69
C ALA A 50 4.16 -8.81 7.49
N SER A 51 3.79 -7.84 6.63
CA SER A 51 3.16 -8.15 5.35
C SER A 51 4.18 -8.64 4.33
N THR A 52 3.69 -9.38 3.33
CA THR A 52 4.49 -9.83 2.18
C THR A 52 4.02 -9.13 0.90
N SER A 53 4.97 -8.68 0.09
CA SER A 53 4.72 -8.19 -1.27
C SER A 53 5.56 -9.01 -2.25
N ILE A 54 4.99 -9.35 -3.39
CA ILE A 54 5.58 -10.30 -4.34
C ILE A 54 5.78 -9.58 -5.67
N LEU A 55 7.04 -9.46 -6.08
CA LEU A 55 7.48 -8.94 -7.37
C LEU A 55 8.11 -10.10 -8.14
N ALA A 56 7.65 -10.34 -9.36
CA ALA A 56 8.22 -11.30 -10.28
C ALA A 56 8.77 -10.58 -11.51
N PHE A 57 9.77 -11.18 -12.14
CA PHE A 57 10.29 -10.72 -13.43
C PHE A 57 10.12 -11.85 -14.43
N HIS A 58 9.43 -11.56 -15.54
CA HIS A 58 9.46 -12.42 -16.71
C HIS A 58 10.29 -11.70 -17.77
N ASP A 59 11.48 -12.23 -18.04
CA ASP A 59 12.54 -11.51 -18.75
C ASP A 59 12.80 -10.14 -18.05
N GLU A 60 12.68 -9.03 -18.77
CA GLU A 60 12.83 -7.67 -18.24
C GLU A 60 11.50 -7.00 -17.83
N ARG A 61 10.40 -7.78 -17.74
CA ARG A 61 9.08 -7.23 -17.41
C ARG A 61 8.75 -7.48 -15.94
N PRO A 62 8.75 -6.43 -15.09
CA PRO A 62 8.31 -6.57 -13.71
C PRO A 62 6.79 -6.81 -13.65
N MET A 63 6.38 -7.70 -12.77
CA MET A 63 4.98 -7.99 -12.46
C MET A 63 4.78 -8.02 -10.96
N ILE A 64 3.81 -7.25 -10.48
CA ILE A 64 3.40 -7.26 -9.08
C ILE A 64 2.34 -8.35 -8.91
N LEU A 65 2.72 -9.46 -8.28
CA LEU A 65 1.81 -10.59 -8.06
C LEU A 65 0.94 -10.40 -6.81
N GLY A 66 1.41 -9.60 -5.86
CA GLY A 66 0.68 -9.29 -4.64
C GLY A 66 1.36 -8.18 -3.86
N MET A 67 0.56 -7.42 -3.10
CA MET A 67 1.05 -6.32 -2.28
C MET A 67 0.39 -6.38 -0.91
N ASN A 68 1.17 -6.08 0.13
CA ASN A 68 0.66 -5.94 1.50
C ASN A 68 -0.17 -7.15 1.97
N TYR A 69 0.25 -8.36 1.59
CA TYR A 69 -0.45 -9.57 1.95
C TYR A 69 -0.24 -9.87 3.44
N LEU A 70 -1.34 -10.02 4.15
CA LEU A 70 -1.42 -10.41 5.55
C LEU A 70 -2.25 -11.70 5.65
N ALA A 71 -2.02 -12.50 6.68
CA ALA A 71 -2.84 -13.69 6.95
C ALA A 71 -4.29 -13.32 7.34
N GLU A 72 -4.48 -12.12 7.90
CA GLU A 72 -5.78 -11.60 8.34
C GLU A 72 -6.06 -10.28 7.63
N LEU A 73 -7.35 -9.99 7.42
CA LEU A 73 -7.76 -8.69 6.86
C LEU A 73 -7.37 -7.55 7.81
N PRO A 74 -6.90 -6.41 7.27
CA PRO A 74 -6.65 -5.23 8.09
C PRO A 74 -7.95 -4.76 8.76
N LYS A 75 -7.88 -4.31 10.01
CA LYS A 75 -9.01 -3.65 10.66
C LYS A 75 -9.29 -2.33 9.95
N PHE A 76 -10.50 -2.17 9.44
CA PHE A 76 -10.98 -0.91 8.88
C PHE A 76 -12.18 -0.42 9.68
N GLU A 77 -12.10 0.81 10.16
CA GLU A 77 -13.20 1.48 10.86
C GLU A 77 -13.74 2.59 9.95
N ILE A 78 -15.00 2.48 9.57
CA ILE A 78 -15.69 3.54 8.84
C ILE A 78 -16.28 4.47 9.88
N LYS A 79 -15.67 5.64 10.07
CA LYS A 79 -16.26 6.68 10.92
C LYS A 79 -17.55 7.16 10.26
N GLN A 80 -18.70 6.86 10.86
CA GLN A 80 -19.95 7.45 10.41
C GLN A 80 -19.92 8.96 10.68
N PRO A 81 -20.41 9.79 9.75
CA PRO A 81 -20.55 11.20 10.01
C PRO A 81 -21.48 11.39 11.21
N GLU A 82 -21.01 12.18 12.18
CA GLU A 82 -21.78 12.49 13.38
C GLU A 82 -23.07 13.19 12.96
N ALA A 83 -24.21 12.66 13.40
CA ALA A 83 -25.51 13.18 13.02
C ALA A 83 -25.61 14.66 13.43
N ALA A 84 -25.94 15.53 12.48
CA ALA A 84 -26.17 16.94 12.77
C ALA A 84 -27.25 17.08 13.84
N PRO A 85 -27.07 17.97 14.85
CA PRO A 85 -28.07 18.16 15.88
C PRO A 85 -29.39 18.60 15.24
N ALA A 86 -30.49 17.95 15.61
CA ALA A 86 -31.82 18.30 15.13
C ALA A 86 -32.13 19.76 15.52
N GLU A 87 -32.31 20.63 14.53
CA GLU A 87 -32.78 22.00 14.75
C GLU A 87 -34.13 21.95 15.45
N ALA A 88 -34.18 22.49 16.68
CA ALA A 88 -35.42 22.67 17.42
C ALA A 88 -36.29 23.69 16.68
N VAL A 89 -37.32 23.20 15.98
CA VAL A 89 -38.39 24.02 15.41
C VAL A 89 -39.19 24.61 16.57
N ASN A 90 -38.79 25.80 17.03
CA ASN A 90 -39.58 26.61 17.94
C ASN A 90 -40.72 27.25 17.16
N GLY A 91 -41.86 26.55 17.09
CA GLY A 91 -43.13 27.09 16.62
C GLY A 91 -43.69 28.09 17.63
N ALA A 92 -43.25 29.35 17.57
CA ALA A 92 -43.96 30.46 18.19
C ALA A 92 -45.04 30.94 17.21
N GLY A 93 -46.26 30.43 17.39
CA GLY A 93 -47.43 30.83 16.61
C GLY A 93 -48.71 30.70 17.42
N GLN A 94 -48.96 31.66 18.31
CA GLN A 94 -50.32 31.99 18.79
C GLN A 94 -50.38 33.50 19.06
N PRO A 95 -51.46 34.16 18.63
CA PRO A 95 -52.26 34.99 19.51
C PRO A 95 -53.42 34.18 20.10
#